data_AF-A0A359IIV0-F1
#
_entry.id   AF-A0A359IIV0-F1
#
_cell.length_a   1.000
_cell.length_b   1.000
_cell.length_c   1.000
_cell.angle_alpha   90.00
_cell.angle_beta   90.00
_cell.angle_gamma   90.00
#
_symmetry.space_group_name_H-M   'P 1'
#
loop_
_entity.id
_entity.type
_entity.pdbx_description
1 polymer ?
#
loop_
_entity_poly.entity_id
_entity_poly.type
_entity_poly.pdbx_seq_one_letter_code
_entity_poly.pdbx_strand_id
1 'polypeptide(L)'
;MLNRKKSQIIERLAIATTQRWIPVEDIRDGVVKLKTDDYIKMIEVIPVNFKLKSLNEQRAILMQYKSFLKACQFDMQIVVQSRRADTSTHTEKIRQFYGKENNEKVQDMMLDYINLVKNMSLRRKSISRRFFIVITYRPPADTSLKNVKYEDIIQDLHDKAIKIKEYLSKCGNAVVEYNEHSLEGTMVENNEILNVLYTYLNKRLAPIQNLNNKPLLYVNELAPTTNNAE
;
A
#
# COMPACT_ATOMS: atom_id res chain seq x y z
N MET A 1 -10.53 5.25 -34.75
CA MET A 1 -9.19 5.22 -34.10
C MET A 1 -8.74 6.57 -33.52
N LEU A 2 -9.18 7.70 -34.06
CA LEU A 2 -8.76 9.05 -33.63
C LEU A 2 -9.21 9.44 -32.20
N ASN A 3 -10.41 9.02 -31.78
CA ASN A 3 -10.96 9.36 -30.45
C ASN A 3 -10.18 8.72 -29.30
N ARG A 4 -9.73 7.46 -29.46
CA ARG A 4 -8.97 6.72 -28.43
C ARG A 4 -7.61 7.35 -28.13
N LYS A 5 -6.92 7.83 -29.18
CA LYS A 5 -5.64 8.57 -29.04
C LYS A 5 -5.84 9.91 -28.34
N LYS A 6 -6.91 10.64 -28.65
CA LYS A 6 -7.22 11.94 -28.02
C LYS A 6 -7.55 11.79 -26.54
N SER A 7 -8.30 10.76 -26.16
CA SER A 7 -8.59 10.42 -24.76
C SER A 7 -7.32 10.06 -23.98
N GLN A 8 -6.44 9.21 -24.56
CA GLN A 8 -5.17 8.84 -23.94
C GLN A 8 -4.21 10.03 -23.76
N ILE A 9 -4.20 10.98 -24.71
CA ILE A 9 -3.38 12.19 -24.62
C ILE A 9 -3.88 13.10 -23.49
N ILE A 10 -5.20 13.30 -23.37
CA ILE A 10 -5.80 14.11 -22.29
C ILE A 10 -5.54 13.46 -20.92
N GLU A 11 -5.64 12.14 -20.82
CA GLU A 11 -5.35 11.38 -19.60
C GLU A 11 -3.88 11.49 -19.20
N ARG A 12 -2.94 11.36 -20.15
CA ARG A 12 -1.51 11.60 -19.90
C ARG A 12 -1.19 13.05 -19.51
N LEU A 13 -1.85 14.04 -20.11
CA LEU A 13 -1.72 15.45 -19.75
C LEU A 13 -2.31 15.73 -18.35
N ALA A 14 -3.42 15.10 -17.98
CA ALA A 14 -4.01 15.18 -16.65
C ALA A 14 -3.11 14.56 -15.58
N ILE A 15 -2.50 13.40 -15.87
CA ILE A 15 -1.50 12.75 -15.01
C ILE A 15 -0.29 13.68 -14.81
N ALA A 16 0.26 14.25 -15.88
CA ALA A 16 1.41 15.17 -15.80
C ALA A 16 1.09 16.49 -15.06
N THR A 17 -0.12 17.04 -15.24
CA THR A 17 -0.52 18.29 -14.58
C THR A 17 -0.84 18.11 -13.10
N THR A 18 -1.43 16.97 -12.71
CA THR A 18 -1.74 16.66 -11.31
C THR A 18 -0.50 16.28 -10.49
N GLN A 19 0.48 15.58 -11.07
CA GLN A 19 1.76 15.29 -10.41
C GLN A 19 2.49 16.56 -9.96
N ARG A 20 2.38 17.66 -10.72
CA ARG A 20 3.00 18.96 -10.36
C ARG A 20 2.48 19.54 -9.04
N TRP A 21 1.23 19.22 -8.66
CA TRP A 21 0.61 19.69 -7.42
C TRP A 21 0.98 18.86 -6.19
N ILE A 22 1.52 17.66 -6.38
CA ILE A 22 2.05 16.88 -5.27
C ILE A 22 3.31 17.61 -4.76
N PRO A 23 3.43 17.92 -3.46
CA PRO A 23 4.56 18.67 -2.90
C PRO A 23 5.84 17.82 -2.79
N VAL A 24 6.04 16.86 -3.69
CA VAL A 24 7.23 16.00 -3.76
C VAL A 24 8.25 16.64 -4.68
N GLU A 25 9.48 16.76 -4.21
CA GLU A 25 10.64 17.22 -4.97
C GLU A 25 11.38 16.02 -5.56
N ASP A 26 11.67 15.01 -4.75
CA ASP A 26 12.41 13.82 -5.15
C ASP A 26 12.03 12.62 -4.28
N ILE A 27 12.28 11.41 -4.77
CA ILE A 27 12.16 10.16 -4.01
C ILE A 27 13.44 9.35 -4.24
N ARG A 28 14.16 9.02 -3.17
CA ARG A 28 15.35 8.16 -3.21
C ARG A 28 15.32 7.15 -2.09
N ASP A 29 15.54 5.89 -2.40
CA ASP A 29 15.52 4.76 -1.45
C ASP A 29 14.26 4.74 -0.55
N GLY A 30 13.13 5.08 -1.19
CA GLY A 30 11.82 5.20 -0.53
C GLY A 30 11.66 6.34 0.48
N VAL A 31 12.65 7.24 0.60
CA VAL A 31 12.52 8.51 1.31
C VAL A 31 12.07 9.57 0.31
N VAL A 32 11.01 10.28 0.68
CA VAL A 32 10.40 11.36 -0.10
C VAL A 32 10.94 12.69 0.40
N LYS A 33 11.62 13.44 -0.45
CA LYS A 33 11.95 14.85 -0.21
C LYS A 33 10.77 15.72 -0.65
N LEU A 34 10.27 16.56 0.25
CA LEU A 34 9.23 17.53 -0.05
C LEU A 34 9.83 18.85 -0.55
N LYS A 35 9.04 19.62 -1.30
CA LYS A 35 9.41 20.97 -1.77
C LYS A 35 9.62 21.98 -0.62
N THR A 36 9.21 21.63 0.61
CA THR A 36 9.44 22.40 1.84
C THR A 36 10.79 22.08 2.50
N ASP A 37 11.60 21.21 1.88
CA ASP A 37 12.85 20.65 2.42
C ASP A 37 12.66 19.69 3.62
N ASP A 38 11.43 19.26 3.88
CA ASP A 38 11.14 18.17 4.80
C ASP A 38 11.31 16.81 4.13
N TYR A 39 11.67 15.79 4.92
CA TYR A 39 11.86 14.43 4.44
C TYR A 39 10.85 13.49 5.09
N ILE A 40 10.31 12.56 4.31
CA ILE A 40 9.27 11.63 4.75
C ILE A 40 9.64 10.20 4.38
N LYS A 41 9.49 9.27 5.32
CA LYS A 41 9.50 7.82 5.04
C LYS A 41 8.13 7.25 5.36
N MET A 42 7.58 6.47 4.42
CA MET A 42 6.28 5.83 4.58
C MET A 42 6.46 4.31 4.67
N ILE A 43 5.72 3.70 5.61
CA ILE A 43 5.71 2.26 5.84
C ILE A 43 4.25 1.80 5.87
N GLU A 44 3.94 0.68 5.20
CA GLU A 44 2.63 0.05 5.28
C GLU A 44 2.60 -1.03 6.36
N VAL A 45 1.52 -1.08 7.13
CA VAL A 45 1.30 -2.03 8.22
C VAL A 45 0.07 -2.87 7.91
N ILE A 46 0.24 -4.19 7.92
CA ILE A 46 -0.83 -5.16 7.81
C ILE A 46 -1.15 -5.62 9.24
N PRO A 47 -2.28 -5.17 9.82
CA PRO A 47 -2.57 -5.43 11.22
C PRO A 47 -2.95 -6.90 11.44
N VAL A 48 -2.56 -7.44 12.60
CA VAL A 48 -3.03 -8.74 13.06
C VAL A 48 -4.53 -8.70 13.40
N ASN A 49 -5.24 -9.82 13.20
CA ASN A 49 -6.63 -9.94 13.63
C ASN A 49 -6.73 -10.14 15.15
N PHE A 50 -6.62 -9.04 15.90
CA PHE A 50 -6.62 -9.03 17.36
C PHE A 50 -7.83 -9.73 18.00
N LYS A 51 -9.02 -9.61 17.38
CA LYS A 51 -10.26 -10.19 17.94
C LYS A 51 -10.29 -11.71 17.87
N LEU A 52 -9.56 -12.34 16.94
CA LEU A 52 -9.49 -13.79 16.82
C LEU A 52 -8.43 -14.41 17.74
N LYS A 53 -7.69 -13.59 18.49
CA LYS A 53 -6.68 -14.06 19.43
C LYS A 53 -7.28 -14.43 20.78
N SER A 54 -6.65 -15.37 21.48
CA SER A 54 -7.01 -15.70 22.86
C SER A 54 -6.78 -14.51 23.80
N LEU A 55 -7.44 -14.49 24.97
CA LEU A 55 -7.27 -13.40 25.94
C LEU A 55 -5.81 -13.20 26.38
N ASN A 56 -5.05 -14.29 26.49
CA ASN A 56 -3.63 -14.22 26.87
C ASN A 56 -2.78 -13.63 25.74
N GLU A 57 -3.00 -14.06 24.49
CA GLU A 57 -2.34 -13.44 23.32
C GLU A 57 -2.72 -11.96 23.18
N GLN A 58 -4.00 -11.62 23.36
CA GLN A 58 -4.45 -10.22 23.32
C GLN A 58 -3.72 -9.36 24.35
N ARG A 59 -3.59 -9.85 25.59
CA ARG A 59 -2.81 -9.15 26.64
C ARG A 59 -1.34 -9.00 26.26
N ALA A 60 -0.72 -10.05 25.71
CA ALA A 60 0.67 -10.00 25.26
C ALA A 60 0.87 -8.96 24.14
N ILE A 61 -0.01 -8.94 23.14
CA ILE A 61 -0.01 -7.95 22.05
C ILE A 61 -0.15 -6.53 22.61
N LEU A 62 -1.07 -6.30 23.56
CA LEU A 62 -1.25 -4.99 24.20
C LEU A 62 0.02 -4.53 24.94
N MET A 63 0.69 -5.43 25.66
CA MET A 63 1.96 -5.12 26.34
C MET A 63 3.06 -4.77 25.34
N GLN A 64 3.11 -5.46 24.20
CA GLN A 64 4.07 -5.15 23.15
C GLN A 64 3.79 -3.80 22.48
N TYR A 65 2.53 -3.44 22.26
CA TYR A 65 2.15 -2.10 21.79
C TYR A 65 2.53 -1.00 22.80
N LYS A 66 2.40 -1.26 24.10
CA LYS A 66 2.89 -0.33 25.14
C LYS A 66 4.40 -0.11 25.02
N SER A 67 5.17 -1.17 24.79
CA SER A 67 6.61 -1.07 24.57
C SER A 67 6.95 -0.32 23.28
N PHE A 68 6.19 -0.54 22.20
CA PHE A 68 6.32 0.19 20.94
C PHE A 68 6.17 1.71 21.13
N LEU A 69 5.08 2.14 21.78
CA LEU A 69 4.81 3.56 22.03
C LEU A 69 5.86 4.21 22.94
N LYS A 70 6.41 3.45 23.90
CA LYS A 70 7.50 3.93 24.75
C LYS A 70 8.81 4.11 24.00
N ALA A 71 9.11 3.22 23.06
CA ALA A 71 10.37 3.21 22.33
C ALA A 71 10.38 4.21 21.17
N CYS A 72 9.26 4.40 20.46
CA CYS A 72 9.17 5.27 19.30
C CYS A 72 8.80 6.70 19.70
N GLN A 73 9.75 7.43 20.30
CA GLN A 73 9.60 8.83 20.71
C GLN A 73 10.14 9.77 19.63
N PHE A 74 9.48 9.78 18.47
CA PHE A 74 9.79 10.69 17.36
C PHE A 74 8.51 11.01 16.59
N ASP A 75 8.55 12.05 15.77
CA ASP A 75 7.41 12.48 14.97
C ASP A 75 7.00 11.40 13.97
N MET A 76 5.91 10.71 14.29
CA MET A 76 5.26 9.74 13.42
C MET A 76 3.76 9.99 13.34
N GLN A 77 3.19 9.78 12.17
CA GLN A 77 1.76 9.88 11.91
C GLN A 77 1.21 8.54 11.47
N ILE A 78 0.13 8.09 12.12
CA ILE A 78 -0.62 6.90 11.69
C ILE A 78 -1.74 7.36 10.75
N VAL A 79 -1.71 6.87 9.52
CA VAL A 79 -2.68 7.22 8.48
C VAL A 79 -3.44 5.98 8.06
N VAL A 80 -4.77 6.07 8.05
CA VAL A 80 -5.65 4.98 7.58
C VAL A 80 -6.31 5.39 6.29
N GLN A 81 -6.05 4.65 5.23
CA GLN A 81 -6.71 4.84 3.94
C GLN A 81 -7.80 3.79 3.76
N SER A 82 -9.06 4.25 3.77
CA SER A 82 -10.20 3.40 3.47
C SER A 82 -10.52 3.45 1.98
N ARG A 83 -10.59 2.28 1.33
CA ARG A 83 -11.05 2.14 -0.06
C ARG A 83 -12.26 1.22 -0.10
N ARG A 84 -13.07 1.34 -1.15
CA ARG A 84 -14.07 0.29 -1.43
C ARG A 84 -13.32 -0.99 -1.69
N ALA A 85 -13.76 -2.09 -1.09
CA ALA A 85 -13.19 -3.39 -1.35
C ALA A 85 -13.35 -3.69 -2.84
N ASP A 86 -12.24 -3.85 -3.53
CA ASP A 86 -12.24 -4.18 -4.94
C ASP A 86 -12.35 -5.69 -5.10
N THR A 87 -13.52 -6.18 -5.51
CA THR A 87 -13.73 -7.59 -5.83
C THR A 87 -13.43 -7.90 -7.30
N SER A 88 -13.03 -6.91 -8.10
CA SER A 88 -12.83 -7.07 -9.55
C SER A 88 -11.82 -8.16 -9.86
N THR A 89 -10.66 -8.16 -9.20
CA THR A 89 -9.59 -9.15 -9.40
C THR A 89 -10.07 -10.58 -9.17
N HIS A 90 -10.85 -10.81 -8.11
CA HIS A 90 -11.42 -12.13 -7.81
C HIS A 90 -12.45 -12.54 -8.85
N THR A 91 -13.36 -11.63 -9.21
CA THR A 91 -14.35 -11.92 -10.25
C THR A 91 -13.73 -12.12 -11.64
N GLU A 92 -12.59 -11.48 -11.91
CA GLU A 92 -11.86 -11.62 -13.16
C GLU A 92 -11.15 -12.99 -13.24
N LYS A 93 -10.56 -13.46 -12.13
CA LYS A 93 -10.03 -14.84 -12.05
C LYS A 93 -11.12 -15.86 -12.36
N ILE A 94 -12.32 -15.69 -11.81
CA ILE A 94 -13.46 -16.59 -12.08
C ILE A 94 -13.90 -16.50 -13.54
N ARG A 95 -13.88 -15.30 -14.16
CA ARG A 95 -14.13 -15.16 -15.60
C ARG A 95 -13.11 -15.88 -16.47
N GLN A 96 -11.84 -15.88 -16.07
CA GLN A 96 -10.80 -16.63 -16.76
C GLN A 96 -11.03 -18.15 -16.68
N PHE A 97 -11.48 -18.65 -15.52
CA PHE A 97 -11.88 -20.05 -15.38
C PHE A 97 -13.13 -20.39 -16.17
N TYR A 98 -14.14 -19.51 -16.17
CA TYR A 98 -15.36 -19.65 -16.98
C TYR A 98 -15.04 -19.87 -18.46
N GLY A 99 -14.09 -19.12 -19.03
CA GLY A 99 -13.68 -19.27 -20.43
C GLY A 99 -12.94 -20.56 -20.76
N LYS A 100 -12.53 -21.35 -19.76
CA LYS A 100 -11.85 -22.65 -19.91
C LYS A 100 -12.72 -23.83 -19.49
N GLU A 101 -13.87 -23.57 -18.88
CA GLU A 101 -14.78 -24.59 -18.38
C GLU A 101 -15.67 -25.11 -19.51
N ASN A 102 -15.82 -26.43 -19.61
CA ASN A 102 -16.58 -27.07 -20.68
C ASN A 102 -17.99 -27.47 -20.23
N ASN A 103 -18.25 -27.51 -18.92
CA ASN A 103 -19.54 -27.90 -18.36
C ASN A 103 -20.48 -26.68 -18.21
N GLU A 104 -21.56 -26.65 -18.99
CA GLU A 104 -22.56 -25.57 -18.97
C GLU A 104 -23.15 -25.30 -17.57
N LYS A 105 -23.43 -26.34 -16.78
CA LYS A 105 -23.99 -26.16 -15.42
C LYS A 105 -23.00 -25.48 -14.48
N VAL A 106 -21.72 -25.77 -14.64
CA VAL A 106 -20.64 -25.15 -13.84
C VAL A 106 -20.44 -23.71 -14.28
N GLN A 107 -20.51 -23.44 -15.59
CA GLN A 107 -20.51 -22.09 -16.14
C GLN A 107 -21.64 -21.21 -15.58
N ASP A 108 -22.87 -21.74 -15.51
CA ASP A 108 -24.02 -21.05 -14.93
C ASP A 108 -23.79 -20.74 -13.44
N MET A 109 -23.30 -21.71 -12.66
CA MET A 109 -22.94 -21.48 -11.25
C MET A 109 -21.86 -20.41 -11.08
N MET A 110 -20.86 -20.37 -11.95
CA MET A 110 -19.81 -19.34 -11.92
C MET A 110 -20.37 -17.94 -12.21
N LEU A 111 -21.28 -17.82 -13.18
CA LEU A 111 -21.95 -16.54 -13.48
C LEU A 111 -22.83 -16.08 -12.33
N ASP A 112 -23.60 -16.98 -11.73
CA ASP A 112 -24.43 -16.70 -10.56
C ASP A 112 -23.58 -16.24 -9.37
N TYR A 113 -22.44 -16.90 -9.13
CA TYR A 113 -21.50 -16.47 -8.10
C TYR A 113 -20.92 -15.08 -8.38
N ILE A 114 -20.51 -14.79 -9.62
CA ILE A 114 -20.01 -13.46 -10.00
C ILE A 114 -21.10 -12.40 -9.75
N ASN A 115 -22.35 -12.68 -10.11
CA ASN A 115 -23.48 -11.78 -9.90
C ASN A 115 -23.78 -11.60 -8.41
N LEU A 116 -23.73 -12.67 -7.62
CA LEU A 116 -23.88 -12.63 -6.17
C LEU A 116 -22.81 -11.75 -5.53
N VAL A 117 -21.53 -11.95 -5.87
CA VAL A 117 -20.42 -11.15 -5.34
C VAL A 117 -20.57 -9.68 -5.74
N LYS A 118 -20.91 -9.38 -7.01
CA LYS A 118 -21.17 -8.01 -7.45
C LYS A 118 -22.32 -7.36 -6.66
N ASN A 119 -23.43 -8.07 -6.50
CA ASN A 119 -24.59 -7.58 -5.77
C ASN A 119 -24.27 -7.37 -4.28
N MET A 120 -23.50 -8.27 -3.67
CA MET A 120 -23.04 -8.11 -2.29
C MET A 120 -22.09 -6.92 -2.15
N SER A 121 -21.15 -6.72 -3.07
CA SER A 121 -20.23 -5.57 -3.06
C SER A 121 -20.96 -4.24 -3.29
N LEU A 122 -22.06 -4.23 -4.04
CA LEU A 122 -22.90 -3.04 -4.24
C LEU A 122 -23.75 -2.73 -3.00
N ARG A 123 -24.32 -3.77 -2.35
CA ARG A 123 -25.25 -3.62 -1.21
C ARG A 123 -24.52 -3.44 0.12
N ARG A 124 -23.51 -4.26 0.39
CA ARG A 124 -22.62 -4.12 1.53
C ARG A 124 -21.48 -3.24 1.07
N LYS A 125 -21.39 -2.01 1.60
CA LYS A 125 -20.24 -1.13 1.43
C LYS A 125 -19.02 -1.77 2.13
N SER A 126 -18.49 -2.85 1.56
CA SER A 126 -17.30 -3.52 2.04
C SER A 126 -16.15 -2.54 1.86
N ILE A 127 -15.50 -2.19 2.97
CA ILE A 127 -14.40 -1.23 3.02
C ILE A 127 -13.13 -1.99 3.33
N SER A 128 -12.16 -1.93 2.44
CA SER A 128 -10.78 -2.32 2.74
C SER A 128 -10.06 -1.13 3.37
N ARG A 129 -9.16 -1.42 4.32
CA ARG A 129 -8.35 -0.39 4.99
C ARG A 129 -6.88 -0.74 4.83
N ARG A 130 -6.10 0.21 4.35
CA ARG A 130 -4.63 0.17 4.37
C ARG A 130 -4.16 1.08 5.50
N PHE A 131 -3.19 0.62 6.28
CA PHE A 131 -2.66 1.35 7.43
C PHE A 131 -1.22 1.74 7.09
N PHE A 132 -0.90 3.01 7.31
CA PHE A 132 0.41 3.55 7.03
C PHE A 132 0.95 4.25 8.26
N ILE A 133 2.26 4.17 8.42
CA ILE A 133 3.02 4.99 9.37
C ILE A 133 3.93 5.88 8.55
N VAL A 134 3.83 7.19 8.79
CA VAL A 134 4.59 8.22 8.11
C VAL A 134 5.53 8.84 9.13
N ILE A 135 6.83 8.72 8.89
CA ILE A 135 7.89 9.29 9.72
C ILE A 135 8.34 10.56 9.02
N THR A 136 8.40 11.67 9.75
CA THR A 136 8.86 12.96 9.20
C THR A 136 10.19 13.35 9.84
N TYR A 137 11.13 13.78 9.02
CA TYR A 137 12.34 14.47 9.43
C TYR A 137 12.25 15.91 8.94
N ARG A 138 12.40 16.86 9.87
CA ARG A 138 12.47 18.30 9.56
C ARG A 138 13.88 18.79 9.86
N PRO A 139 14.63 19.29 8.87
CA PRO A 139 15.91 19.92 9.13
C PRO A 139 15.75 21.09 10.12
N PRO A 140 16.73 21.32 11.00
CA PRO A 140 16.71 22.50 11.86
C PRO A 140 16.64 23.79 11.02
N ALA A 141 15.78 24.73 11.41
CA ALA A 141 15.64 26.02 10.72
C ALA A 141 16.94 26.84 10.75
N ASP A 142 17.79 26.58 11.76
CA ASP A 142 19.02 27.32 11.99
C ASP A 142 20.11 26.94 10.98
N THR A 143 20.62 27.92 10.26
CA THR A 143 21.49 27.72 9.08
C THR A 143 22.86 27.17 9.47
N SER A 144 23.30 27.38 10.71
CA SER A 144 24.55 26.83 11.27
C SER A 144 24.50 25.31 11.50
N LEU A 145 23.30 24.72 11.53
CA LEU A 145 23.07 23.27 11.70
C LEU A 145 22.69 22.58 10.38
N LYS A 146 22.63 23.30 9.25
CA LYS A 146 22.24 22.75 7.93
C LYS A 146 23.31 21.91 7.24
N ASN A 147 24.45 21.68 7.88
CA ASN A 147 25.51 20.81 7.35
C ASN A 147 25.20 19.30 7.52
N VAL A 148 23.95 18.92 7.79
CA VAL A 148 23.54 17.52 7.80
C VAL A 148 23.55 17.00 6.38
N LYS A 149 24.33 15.95 6.12
CA LYS A 149 24.39 15.33 4.80
C LYS A 149 23.07 14.62 4.52
N TYR A 150 22.67 14.61 3.26
CA TYR A 150 21.44 13.93 2.85
C TYR A 150 21.47 12.43 3.20
N GLU A 151 22.64 11.81 3.14
CA GLU A 151 22.86 10.41 3.52
C GLU A 151 22.55 10.14 5.00
N ASP A 152 22.90 11.08 5.90
CA ASP A 152 22.64 10.95 7.33
C ASP A 152 21.14 11.02 7.63
N ILE A 153 20.39 11.83 6.87
CA ILE A 153 18.93 11.96 6.99
C ILE A 153 18.24 10.67 6.55
N ILE A 154 18.68 10.08 5.43
CA ILE A 154 18.15 8.79 4.97
C ILE A 154 18.41 7.72 6.03
N GLN A 155 19.62 7.66 6.57
CA GLN A 155 19.99 6.67 7.58
C GLN A 155 19.13 6.81 8.85
N ASP A 156 18.94 8.02 9.36
CA ASP A 156 18.08 8.26 10.53
C ASP A 156 16.62 7.83 10.27
N LEU A 157 16.07 8.12 9.08
CA LEU A 157 14.72 7.69 8.72
C LEU A 157 14.61 6.16 8.57
N HIS A 158 15.64 5.52 8.02
CA HIS A 158 15.75 4.07 7.93
C HIS A 158 15.84 3.41 9.31
N ASP A 159 16.68 3.93 10.21
CA ASP A 159 16.83 3.41 11.57
C ASP A 159 15.50 3.51 12.35
N LYS A 160 14.79 4.63 12.21
CA LYS A 160 13.44 4.80 12.77
C LYS A 160 12.44 3.81 12.16
N ALA A 161 12.51 3.57 10.85
CA ALA A 161 11.66 2.61 10.16
C ALA A 161 11.90 1.16 10.64
N ILE A 162 13.16 0.75 10.73
CA ILE A 162 13.58 -0.56 11.24
C ILE A 162 13.08 -0.74 12.68
N LYS A 163 13.25 0.28 13.53
CA LYS A 163 12.74 0.26 14.89
C LYS A 163 11.23 0.03 14.93
N ILE A 164 10.45 0.77 14.12
CA ILE A 164 9.00 0.56 14.04
C ILE A 164 8.67 -0.87 13.61
N LYS A 165 9.36 -1.38 12.58
CA LYS A 165 9.18 -2.72 12.05
C LYS A 165 9.41 -3.80 13.11
N GLU A 166 10.50 -3.74 13.85
CA GLU A 166 10.81 -4.72 14.89
C GLU A 166 9.72 -4.78 15.97
N TYR A 167 9.28 -3.63 16.46
CA TYR A 167 8.26 -3.57 17.51
C TYR A 167 6.88 -4.01 17.01
N LEU A 168 6.50 -3.64 15.77
CA LEU A 168 5.22 -4.06 15.19
C LEU A 168 5.20 -5.54 14.81
N SER A 169 6.34 -6.09 14.38
CA SER A 169 6.49 -7.52 14.11
C SER A 169 6.30 -8.33 15.38
N LYS A 170 6.83 -7.86 16.52
CA LYS A 170 6.56 -8.46 17.85
C LYS A 170 5.08 -8.38 18.25
N CYS A 171 4.32 -7.40 17.76
CA CYS A 171 2.87 -7.33 17.96
C CYS A 171 2.09 -8.29 17.04
N GLY A 172 2.76 -9.00 16.12
CA GLY A 172 2.16 -9.88 15.12
C GLY A 172 1.70 -9.17 13.85
N ASN A 173 2.05 -7.89 13.65
CA ASN A 173 1.74 -7.17 12.42
C ASN A 173 2.83 -7.44 11.38
N ALA A 174 2.45 -7.55 10.11
CA ALA A 174 3.41 -7.53 9.02
C ALA A 174 3.66 -6.08 8.57
N VAL A 175 4.89 -5.78 8.20
CA VAL A 175 5.34 -4.44 7.84
C VAL A 175 5.96 -4.49 6.45
N VAL A 176 5.43 -3.68 5.54
CA VAL A 176 5.87 -3.57 4.15
C VAL A 176 6.56 -2.23 3.99
N GLU A 177 7.83 -2.28 3.60
CA GLU A 177 8.63 -1.11 3.27
C GLU A 177 8.64 -0.91 1.76
N TYR A 178 8.57 0.35 1.33
CA TYR A 178 8.80 0.74 -0.05
C TYR A 178 10.27 1.15 -0.17
N ASN A 179 11.12 0.24 -0.64
CA ASN A 179 12.55 0.49 -0.89
C ASN A 179 12.84 0.19 -2.37
N GLU A 180 13.81 0.88 -2.96
CA GLU A 180 14.14 0.70 -4.39
C GLU A 180 14.71 -0.70 -4.71
N HIS A 181 15.22 -1.40 -3.68
CA HIS A 181 15.93 -2.67 -3.81
C HIS A 181 15.24 -3.87 -3.13
N SER A 182 13.92 -3.89 -2.97
CA SER A 182 13.24 -5.09 -2.46
C SER A 182 13.48 -6.30 -3.39
N LEU A 183 14.40 -7.17 -2.95
CA LEU A 183 14.76 -8.48 -3.50
C LEU A 183 13.53 -9.40 -3.52
N GLU A 184 12.82 -9.41 -4.64
CA GLU A 184 12.06 -10.53 -5.24
C GLU A 184 11.18 -9.95 -6.35
N GLY A 185 11.76 -9.72 -7.53
CA GLY A 185 11.05 -9.63 -8.82
C GLY A 185 9.95 -8.56 -8.98
N THR A 186 9.66 -7.75 -7.97
CA THR A 186 8.59 -6.76 -7.99
C THR A 186 9.24 -5.41 -7.75
N MET A 187 9.51 -4.69 -8.85
CA MET A 187 9.89 -3.29 -8.81
C MET A 187 8.72 -2.52 -8.16
N VAL A 188 8.76 -2.34 -6.85
CA VAL A 188 7.84 -1.41 -6.17
C VAL A 188 8.46 -0.03 -6.36
N GLU A 189 8.35 0.45 -7.60
CA GLU A 189 8.87 1.74 -8.03
C GLU A 189 8.31 2.87 -7.13
N ASN A 190 9.06 3.95 -6.94
CA ASN A 190 8.68 5.21 -6.25
C ASN A 190 7.23 5.68 -6.55
N ASN A 191 6.74 5.27 -7.71
CA ASN A 191 5.37 5.17 -8.17
C ASN A 191 4.29 4.72 -7.16
N GLU A 192 4.53 3.73 -6.29
CA GLU A 192 3.54 3.30 -5.30
C GLU A 192 3.38 4.31 -4.15
N ILE A 193 4.48 4.89 -3.68
CA ILE A 193 4.45 5.97 -2.69
C ILE A 193 3.70 7.17 -3.28
N LEU A 194 4.01 7.54 -4.53
CA LEU A 194 3.30 8.59 -5.26
C LEU A 194 1.81 8.28 -5.42
N ASN A 195 1.45 7.03 -5.74
CA ASN A 195 0.05 6.60 -5.84
C ASN A 195 -0.70 6.76 -4.51
N VAL A 196 -0.07 6.38 -3.39
CA VAL A 196 -0.67 6.52 -2.05
C VAL A 196 -0.85 8.00 -1.70
N LEU A 197 0.18 8.83 -1.91
CA LEU A 197 0.13 10.28 -1.68
C LEU A 197 -0.92 10.95 -2.58
N TYR A 198 -0.96 10.61 -3.87
CA TYR A 198 -1.95 11.10 -4.81
C TYR A 198 -3.36 10.72 -4.39
N THR A 199 -3.57 9.47 -3.97
CA THR A 199 -4.88 9.03 -3.46
C THR A 199 -5.30 9.81 -2.22
N TYR A 200 -4.35 10.15 -1.35
CA TYR A 200 -4.62 10.93 -0.16
C TYR A 200 -5.03 12.38 -0.50
N LEU A 201 -4.29 13.04 -1.38
CA LEU A 201 -4.54 14.42 -1.81
C LEU A 201 -5.78 14.54 -2.70
N ASN A 202 -6.03 13.56 -3.56
CA ASN A 202 -7.08 13.58 -4.60
C ASN A 202 -8.08 12.43 -4.44
N LYS A 203 -8.73 12.32 -3.28
CA LYS A 203 -9.69 11.25 -2.96
C LYS A 203 -10.81 11.05 -4.00
N ARG A 204 -11.23 12.11 -4.68
CA ARG A 204 -12.31 12.06 -5.70
C ARG A 204 -11.83 11.52 -7.05
N LEU A 205 -10.61 11.87 -7.45
CA LEU A 205 -10.07 11.54 -8.79
C LEU A 205 -9.21 10.28 -8.79
N ALA A 206 -8.62 9.92 -7.64
CA ALA A 206 -7.76 8.74 -7.52
C ALA A 206 -8.41 7.39 -7.91
N PRO A 207 -9.72 7.14 -7.69
CA PRO A 207 -10.36 5.92 -8.19
C PRO A 207 -10.46 5.87 -9.72
N ILE A 208 -10.38 7.03 -10.39
CA ILE A 208 -10.57 7.19 -11.83
C ILE A 208 -9.20 7.30 -12.53
N GLN A 209 -8.24 7.96 -11.89
CA GLN A 209 -6.87 8.14 -12.34
C GLN A 209 -5.94 7.43 -11.35
N ASN A 210 -5.53 6.20 -11.66
CA ASN A 210 -4.37 5.60 -11.00
C ASN A 210 -3.13 6.05 -11.76
N LEU A 211 -2.09 6.55 -11.06
CA LEU A 211 -0.86 6.96 -11.72
C LEU A 211 -0.10 5.74 -12.25
N ASN A 212 -0.37 4.53 -11.72
CA ASN A 212 0.09 3.27 -12.29
C ASN A 212 -1.03 2.24 -12.39
N ASN A 213 -1.18 1.70 -13.59
CA ASN A 213 -2.14 0.67 -13.90
C ASN A 213 -1.63 -0.70 -13.41
N LYS A 214 -1.81 -1.00 -12.11
CA LYS A 214 -2.08 -2.33 -11.51
C LYS A 214 -1.98 -2.25 -9.98
N PRO A 215 -2.98 -2.75 -9.22
CA PRO A 215 -2.84 -2.92 -7.77
C PRO A 215 -1.90 -4.09 -7.45
N LEU A 216 -1.05 -3.90 -6.43
CA LEU A 216 -0.16 -4.92 -5.89
C LEU A 216 -0.97 -6.14 -5.41
N LEU A 217 -0.50 -7.31 -5.85
CA LEU A 217 -0.96 -8.63 -5.48
C LEU A 217 -0.78 -8.81 -3.97
N TYR A 218 -1.86 -9.10 -3.24
CA TYR A 218 -1.74 -9.53 -1.86
C TYR A 218 -1.08 -10.91 -1.83
N VAL A 219 -0.01 -11.01 -1.04
CA VAL A 219 0.73 -12.21 -0.68
C VAL A 219 -0.25 -13.29 -0.24
N ASN A 220 -0.56 -14.20 -1.17
CA ASN A 220 -1.08 -15.54 -0.97
C ASN A 220 -0.89 -16.30 -2.30
N GLU A 221 0.36 -16.36 -2.75
CA GLU A 221 0.84 -17.42 -3.62
C GLU A 221 1.84 -18.25 -2.80
N LEU A 222 1.31 -18.94 -1.77
CA LEU A 222 1.94 -20.19 -1.35
C LEU A 222 1.70 -21.16 -2.52
N ALA A 223 2.79 -21.50 -3.19
CA ALA A 223 2.85 -22.36 -4.36
C ALA A 223 1.97 -23.63 -4.23
N PRO A 224 1.29 -24.05 -5.31
CA PRO A 224 0.94 -25.43 -5.49
C PRO A 224 2.11 -26.11 -6.20
N THR A 225 2.95 -26.82 -5.46
CA THR A 225 3.73 -27.93 -6.04
C THR A 225 3.43 -29.17 -5.22
N THR A 226 2.37 -29.84 -5.65
CA THR A 226 2.24 -31.29 -5.75
C THR A 226 3.30 -32.12 -5.02
N ASN A 227 2.86 -32.81 -3.96
CA ASN A 227 3.50 -34.05 -3.52
C ASN A 227 2.99 -35.20 -4.40
N ASN A 228 3.96 -35.95 -4.93
CA ASN A 228 4.00 -37.41 -5.13
C ASN A 228 3.32 -38.09 -6.33
N ALA A 229 4.14 -38.98 -6.92
CA ALA A 229 3.84 -40.17 -7.75
C ALA A 229 3.37 -39.84 -9.19
N GLU A 230 4.02 -40.28 -10.27
CA GLU A 230 4.84 -41.46 -10.58
C GLU A 230 6.04 -41.10 -11.48
#